data_AF-A0A444WIC3-F1
#
_entry.id   AF-A0A444WIC3-F1
#
_cell.length_a   1.000
_cell.length_b   1.000
_cell.length_c   1.000
_cell.angle_alpha   90.00
_cell.angle_beta   90.00
_cell.angle_gamma   90.00
#
_symmetry.space_group_name_H-M   'P 1'
#
loop_
_entity.id
_entity.type
_entity.pdbx_description
1 polymer ?
#
loop_
_entity_poly.entity_id
_entity_poly.type
_entity_poly.pdbx_seq_one_letter_code
_entity_poly.pdbx_strand_id
1 'polypeptide(L)'
;MLDLIKAKKNFSLKDSPKISAIKAVTWRIVGTIDTMIISYILTGNITIAFSIGSVEVMSKMLLYFLHERAWARLTRKNSNEGNGEIKISE
;
A
#
# COMPACT_ATOMS: atom_id res chain seq x y z
N MET A 1 19.77 -36.26 5.98
CA MET A 1 18.83 -35.58 6.91
C MET A 1 18.81 -34.05 6.72
N LEU A 2 19.92 -33.42 6.31
CA LEU A 2 20.00 -31.96 6.09
C LEU A 2 19.49 -31.49 4.72
N ASP A 3 19.44 -32.35 3.69
CA ASP A 3 18.94 -31.99 2.36
C ASP A 3 17.40 -31.91 2.28
N LEU A 4 16.68 -32.53 3.23
CA LEU A 4 15.22 -32.52 3.29
C LEU A 4 14.65 -31.19 3.81
N ILE A 5 15.47 -30.39 4.51
CA ILE A 5 15.10 -29.04 4.97
C ILE A 5 15.39 -27.99 3.88
N LYS A 6 16.34 -28.28 2.98
CA LYS A 6 16.74 -27.36 1.89
C LYS A 6 15.80 -27.40 0.67
N ALA A 7 14.95 -28.42 0.57
CA ALA A 7 13.99 -28.59 -0.53
C ALA A 7 12.70 -27.75 -0.38
N LYS A 8 12.56 -26.93 0.68
CA LYS A 8 11.36 -26.12 0.90
C LYS A 8 11.58 -24.69 0.40
N LYS A 9 10.98 -24.43 -0.76
CA LYS A 9 10.55 -23.11 -1.26
C LYS A 9 11.55 -22.32 -2.10
N ASN A 10 11.96 -22.90 -3.23
CA ASN A 10 12.18 -22.10 -4.45
C ASN A 10 10.82 -21.62 -4.99
N PHE A 11 10.12 -20.77 -4.24
CA PHE A 11 8.98 -20.06 -4.78
C PHE A 11 9.55 -18.88 -5.57
N SER A 12 10.00 -19.17 -6.79
CA SER A 12 10.22 -18.15 -7.80
C SER A 12 8.84 -17.63 -8.19
N LEU A 13 8.28 -16.79 -7.33
CA LEU A 13 7.24 -15.87 -7.72
C LEU A 13 7.89 -14.97 -8.75
N LYS A 14 7.57 -15.17 -10.03
CA LYS A 14 7.39 -13.99 -10.87
C LYS A 14 6.41 -13.12 -10.09
N ASP A 15 6.90 -12.07 -9.42
CA ASP A 15 6.07 -11.09 -8.71
C ASP A 15 5.20 -10.40 -9.77
N SER A 16 4.13 -11.09 -10.11
CA SER A 16 3.14 -10.59 -11.02
C SER A 16 2.43 -9.46 -10.30
N PRO A 17 2.13 -8.33 -10.95
CA PRO A 17 1.46 -7.19 -10.32
C PRO A 17 0.20 -7.59 -9.52
N LYS A 18 -0.49 -8.65 -9.97
CA LYS A 18 -1.65 -9.26 -9.29
C LYS A 18 -1.30 -9.84 -7.92
N ILE A 19 -0.17 -10.53 -7.78
CA ILE A 19 0.29 -11.13 -6.52
C ILE A 19 0.69 -10.03 -5.54
N SER A 20 1.34 -8.96 -6.02
CA SER A 20 1.69 -7.80 -5.20
C SER A 20 0.45 -7.05 -4.70
N ALA A 21 -0.57 -6.88 -5.55
CA ALA A 21 -1.85 -6.29 -5.15
C ALA A 21 -2.56 -7.14 -4.07
N ILE A 22 -2.60 -8.46 -4.24
CA ILE A 22 -3.19 -9.38 -3.26
C ILE A 22 -2.43 -9.31 -1.93
N LYS A 23 -1.09 -9.38 -1.95
CA LYS A 23 -0.25 -9.24 -0.74
C LYS A 23 -0.55 -7.91 -0.03
N ALA A 24 -0.67 -6.81 -0.76
CA ALA A 24 -0.98 -5.51 -0.19
C ALA A 24 -2.36 -5.49 0.50
N VAL A 25 -3.39 -6.07 -0.13
CA VAL A 25 -4.74 -6.18 0.47
C VAL A 25 -4.71 -7.06 1.71
N THR A 26 -4.03 -8.21 1.67
CA THR A 26 -3.86 -9.09 2.84
C THR A 26 -3.21 -8.32 3.99
N TRP A 27 -2.13 -7.58 3.72
CA TRP A 27 -1.45 -6.80 4.75
C TRP A 27 -2.33 -5.70 5.35
N ARG A 28 -3.23 -5.10 4.54
CA ARG A 28 -4.20 -4.12 5.03
C ARG A 28 -5.24 -4.73 5.95
N ILE A 29 -5.77 -5.90 5.60
CA ILE A 29 -6.75 -6.60 6.43
C ILE A 29 -6.14 -6.99 7.78
N VAL A 30 -4.93 -7.54 7.77
CA VAL A 30 -4.21 -7.91 9.00
C VAL A 30 -3.99 -6.68 9.88
N GLY A 31 -3.54 -5.55 9.30
CA GLY A 31 -3.34 -4.31 10.05
C GLY A 31 -4.62 -3.78 10.70
N THR A 32 -5.75 -3.77 9.98
CA THR A 32 -7.02 -3.30 10.54
C THR A 32 -7.52 -4.22 11.66
N ILE A 33 -7.34 -5.53 11.51
CA ILE A 33 -7.69 -6.50 12.55
C ILE A 33 -6.82 -6.30 13.80
N ASP A 34 -5.51 -6.12 13.64
CA ASP A 34 -4.60 -5.86 14.76
C ASP A 34 -5.02 -4.60 15.53
N THR A 35 -5.33 -3.50 14.84
CA THR A 35 -5.82 -2.27 15.47
C THR A 35 -7.12 -2.51 16.25
N MET A 36 -8.07 -3.25 15.67
CA MET A 36 -9.34 -3.58 16.34
C MET A 36 -9.11 -4.45 17.57
N ILE A 37 -8.23 -5.45 17.51
CA ILE A 37 -7.90 -6.32 18.64
C ILE A 37 -7.24 -5.51 19.76
N ILE A 38 -6.23 -4.71 19.44
CA ILE A 38 -5.54 -3.86 20.42
C ILE A 38 -6.53 -2.89 21.06
N SER A 39 -7.35 -2.22 20.25
CA SER A 39 -8.35 -1.29 20.76
C SER A 39 -9.39 -1.98 21.65
N TYR A 40 -9.83 -3.19 21.30
CA TYR A 40 -10.75 -3.97 22.10
C TYR A 40 -10.12 -4.38 23.44
N ILE A 41 -8.86 -4.82 23.45
CA ILE A 41 -8.15 -5.17 24.69
C ILE A 41 -8.04 -3.95 25.61
N LEU A 42 -7.75 -2.77 25.06
CA LEU A 42 -7.60 -1.55 25.84
C LEU A 42 -8.93 -1.00 26.37
N THR A 43 -10.01 -1.14 25.60
CA THR A 43 -11.29 -0.47 25.90
C THR A 43 -12.34 -1.41 26.48
N GLY A 44 -12.23 -2.71 26.25
CA GLY A 44 -13.23 -3.72 26.59
C GLY A 44 -14.55 -3.61 25.82
N ASN A 45 -14.65 -2.70 24.84
CA ASN A 45 -15.88 -2.41 24.11
C ASN A 45 -15.68 -2.54 22.60
N ILE A 46 -16.45 -3.47 22.00
CA ILE A 46 -16.36 -3.78 20.58
C ILE A 46 -16.83 -2.63 19.67
N THR A 47 -17.74 -1.78 20.14
CA THR A 47 -18.25 -0.63 19.39
C THR A 47 -17.14 0.41 19.18
N ILE A 48 -16.31 0.63 20.20
CA ILE A 48 -15.20 1.58 20.14
C ILE A 48 -14.07 1.03 19.27
N ALA A 49 -13.75 -0.26 19.41
CA ALA A 49 -12.77 -0.93 18.55
C ALA A 49 -13.15 -0.89 17.07
N PHE A 50 -14.42 -1.16 16.75
CA PHE A 50 -14.93 -1.05 15.39
C PHE A 50 -14.85 0.39 14.86
N SER A 51 -15.23 1.37 15.69
CA SER A 51 -15.14 2.79 15.33
C SER A 51 -13.70 3.19 14.98
N ILE A 52 -12.71 2.80 15.80
CA ILE A 52 -11.30 3.08 15.55
C ILE A 52 -10.82 2.42 14.25
N GLY A 53 -11.12 1.13 14.04
CA GLY A 53 -10.76 0.45 12.81
C GLY A 53 -11.39 1.07 11.56
N SER A 54 -12.64 1.53 11.64
CA SER A 54 -13.32 2.22 10.53
C SER A 54 -12.66 3.57 10.19
N VAL A 55 -12.28 4.35 11.22
CA VAL A 55 -11.59 5.63 11.05
C VAL A 55 -10.19 5.42 10.48
N GLU A 56 -9.47 4.37 10.89
CA GLU A 56 -8.15 4.04 10.38
C GLU A 56 -8.16 3.80 8.86
N VAL A 57 -9.08 2.95 8.40
CA VAL A 57 -9.23 2.62 6.96
C VAL A 57 -9.63 3.86 6.17
N MET A 58 -10.60 4.63 6.67
CA MET A 58 -11.08 5.85 6.01
C MET A 58 -9.97 6.90 5.91
N SER A 59 -9.20 7.09 6.99
CA SER A 59 -8.07 8.03 7.03
C SER A 59 -6.99 7.64 6.03
N LYS A 60 -6.64 6.35 5.94
CA LYS A 60 -5.66 5.84 4.97
C LYS A 60 -6.13 6.00 3.52
N MET A 61 -7.42 5.79 3.23
CA MET A 61 -7.97 6.06 1.89
C MET A 61 -7.87 7.55 1.54
N LEU A 62 -8.27 8.43 2.46
CA LEU A 62 -8.22 9.88 2.25
C LEU A 62 -6.78 10.37 2.02
N LEU A 63 -5.83 9.91 2.85
CA LEU A 63 -4.41 10.21 2.71
C LEU A 63 -3.85 9.72 1.38
N TYR A 64 -4.19 8.50 0.95
CA TYR A 64 -3.73 7.97 -0.34
C TYR A 64 -4.26 8.80 -1.52
N PHE A 65 -5.54 9.17 -1.48
CA PHE A 65 -6.13 10.02 -2.52
C PHE A 65 -5.47 11.40 -2.59
N LEU A 66 -5.26 12.04 -1.44
CA LEU A 66 -4.57 13.33 -1.37
C LEU A 66 -3.12 13.23 -1.82
N HIS A 67 -2.41 12.16 -1.44
CA HIS A 67 -1.04 11.89 -1.88
C HIS A 67 -0.97 11.78 -3.41
N GLU A 68 -1.83 10.98 -4.03
CA GLU A 68 -1.90 10.85 -5.48
C GLU A 68 -2.19 12.20 -6.16
N ARG A 69 -3.12 13.00 -5.58
CA ARG A 69 -3.46 14.32 -6.12
C ARG A 69 -2.31 15.32 -6.02
N ALA A 70 -1.57 15.30 -4.92
CA ALA A 70 -0.38 16.13 -4.73
C ALA A 70 0.74 15.70 -5.69
N TRP A 71 0.97 14.39 -5.82
CA TRP A 71 1.97 13.83 -6.73
C TRP A 71 1.69 14.16 -8.19
N ALA A 72 0.44 14.05 -8.62
CA ALA A 72 0.02 14.43 -9.97
C ALA A 72 0.26 15.92 -10.27
N ARG A 73 0.06 16.81 -9.28
CA ARG A 73 0.34 18.25 -9.44
C ARG A 73 1.84 18.54 -9.57
N LEU A 74 2.67 17.88 -8.76
CA LEU A 74 4.12 18.04 -8.80
C LEU A 74 4.73 17.47 -10.09
N THR A 75 4.33 16.25 -10.46
CA THR A 75 4.84 15.58 -11.68
C THR A 75 4.47 16.34 -12.93
N ARG A 76 3.26 16.94 -13.00
CA ARG A 76 2.83 17.73 -14.16
C ARG A 76 3.65 18.99 -14.38
N LYS A 77 4.22 19.58 -13.32
CA LYS A 77 5.10 20.75 -13.43
C LYS A 77 6.43 20.39 -14.10
N ASN A 78 6.95 19.18 -13.87
CA ASN A 78 8.26 18.74 -14.38
C ASN A 78 8.25 18.28 -15.85
N SER A 79 7.08 18.13 -16.50
CA SER A 79 6.99 17.68 -17.91
C SER A 79 6.97 18.85 -18.91
N ASN A 80 6.66 20.07 -18.46
CA ASN A 80 6.58 21.24 -19.34
C ASN A 80 7.93 21.93 -19.60
N GLU A 81 9.01 21.49 -18.96
CA GLU A 81 10.37 22.03 -19.17
C GLU A 81 11.19 21.22 -20.19
N GLY A 82 10.66 20.12 -20.75
CA GLY A 82 11.39 19.20 -21.64
C GLY A 82 11.02 19.19 -23.13
N ASN A 83 10.07 20.02 -23.60
CA ASN A 83 9.60 20.01 -25.00
C ASN A 83 9.87 21.32 -25.75
N GLY A 84 10.87 22.09 -25.32
CA GLY A 84 11.16 23.44 -25.84
C GLY A 84 12.29 23.55 -26.87
N GLU A 85 13.13 22.54 -27.06
CA GLU A 85 14.28 22.64 -27.97
C GLU A 85 14.60 21.30 -28.65
N ILE A 86 13.91 21.02 -29.76
CA ILE A 86 14.58 20.37 -30.90
C ILE A 86 14.36 21.28 -32.09
N LYS A 87 15.14 22.36 -32.11
CA LYS A 87 15.32 23.20 -33.31
C LYS A 87 16.17 22.36 -34.26
N ILE A 88 15.53 21.86 -35.31
CA ILE A 88 16.22 21.28 -36.45
C ILE A 88 17.19 22.36 -36.97
N SER A 89 18.49 22.08 -36.91
CA SER A 89 19.51 22.78 -37.67
C SER A 89 20.07 21.79 -38.68
N GLU A 90 20.04 22.25 -39.94
CA GLU A 90 20.41 21.61 -41.22
C GLU A 90 21.64 20.70 -41.21
#